data_AF-A0A6N7FR23-F1
#
_entry.id   AF-A0A6N7FR23-F1
#
_cell.length_a   1.000
_cell.length_b   1.000
_cell.length_c   1.000
_cell.angle_alpha   90.00
_cell.angle_beta   90.00
_cell.angle_gamma   90.00
#
_symmetry.space_group_name_H-M   'P 1'
#
loop_
_entity.id
_entity.type
_entity.pdbx_description
1 polymer ?
#
loop_
_entity_poly.entity_id
_entity_poly.type
_entity_poly.pdbx_seq_one_letter_code
_entity_poly.pdbx_strand_id
1 'polypeptide(L)'
;MGELSDAEIAGLVEELGPLLDDPPPEEAPEWASWSHRRLRVGRGWTDALIRDFLGEPDRLGVNVFNRRKESRRYLIHRVLAVEATPQWREAYEKARKRSEAAKRRVAEHGQKPPPGRWPQPE
;
A
#
# COMPACT_ATOMS: atom_id res chain seq x y z
N MET A 1 -29.47 13.35 -19.64
CA MET A 1 -28.28 13.09 -18.81
C MET A 1 -28.63 13.63 -17.44
N GLY A 2 -29.14 12.76 -16.55
CA GLY A 2 -29.57 13.19 -15.22
C GLY A 2 -28.36 13.40 -14.33
N GLU A 3 -28.19 14.60 -13.80
CA GLU A 3 -27.26 14.85 -12.70
C GLU A 3 -27.79 14.14 -11.47
N LEU A 4 -27.00 13.22 -10.91
CA LEU A 4 -27.32 12.56 -9.66
C LEU A 4 -27.36 13.61 -8.56
N SER A 5 -28.44 13.64 -7.78
CA SER A 5 -28.59 14.53 -6.65
C SER A 5 -27.55 14.23 -5.57
N ASP A 6 -27.21 15.21 -4.74
CA ASP A 6 -26.28 15.04 -3.62
C ASP A 6 -26.71 13.91 -2.66
N ALA A 7 -28.01 13.64 -2.55
CA ALA A 7 -28.56 12.52 -1.79
C ALA A 7 -28.29 11.16 -2.45
N GLU A 8 -28.36 11.09 -3.78
CA GLU A 8 -27.99 9.89 -4.54
C GLU A 8 -26.49 9.64 -4.51
N ILE A 9 -25.67 10.70 -4.56
CA ILE A 9 -24.22 10.60 -4.38
C ILE A 9 -23.88 10.15 -2.96
N ALA A 10 -24.53 10.71 -1.94
CA ALA A 10 -24.35 10.29 -0.56
C ALA A 10 -24.77 8.83 -0.32
N GLY A 11 -25.90 8.41 -0.89
CA GLY A 11 -26.34 7.00 -0.88
C GLY A 11 -25.34 6.08 -1.57
N LEU A 12 -24.80 6.50 -2.73
CA LEU A 12 -23.74 5.74 -3.41
C LEU A 12 -22.45 5.68 -2.58
N VAL A 13 -22.10 6.74 -1.86
CA VAL A 13 -20.92 6.80 -0.97
C VAL A 13 -21.15 5.97 0.29
N GLU A 14 -22.37 5.84 0.77
CA GLU A 14 -22.73 5.00 1.92
C GLU A 14 -22.79 3.52 1.52
N GLU A 15 -23.31 3.22 0.33
CA GLU A 15 -23.38 1.87 -0.26
C GLU A 15 -22.01 1.38 -0.76
N LEU A 16 -21.15 2.27 -1.26
CA LEU A 16 -19.78 1.97 -1.70
C LEU A 16 -18.71 2.31 -0.65
N GLY A 17 -19.08 2.94 0.47
CA GLY A 17 -18.22 3.19 1.63
C GLY A 17 -17.56 1.91 2.17
N PRO A 18 -18.31 0.81 2.37
CA PRO A 18 -17.73 -0.49 2.73
C PRO A 18 -16.92 -1.16 1.61
N LEU A 19 -16.89 -0.60 0.39
CA LEU A 19 -15.95 -1.02 -0.67
C LEU A 19 -14.59 -0.30 -0.56
N LEU A 20 -14.52 0.79 0.22
CA LEU A 20 -13.30 1.56 0.50
C LEU A 20 -12.62 1.12 1.81
N ASP A 21 -13.41 0.65 2.78
CA ASP A 21 -12.94 -0.07 3.95
C ASP A 21 -12.77 -1.57 3.66
N ASP A 22 -11.74 -2.17 4.27
CA ASP A 22 -11.44 -3.58 4.06
C ASP A 22 -12.62 -4.43 4.57
N PRO A 23 -13.21 -5.33 3.74
CA PRO A 23 -14.29 -6.19 4.22
C PRO A 23 -13.78 -7.00 5.42
N PRO A 24 -14.59 -7.18 6.48
CA PRO A 24 -14.18 -7.96 7.64
C PRO A 24 -13.70 -9.35 7.18
N PRO A 25 -12.64 -9.90 7.78
CA PRO A 25 -12.00 -11.14 7.33
C PRO A 25 -12.95 -12.31 7.13
N GLU A 26 -14.02 -12.34 7.91
CA GLU A 26 -15.02 -13.41 7.98
C GLU A 26 -16.03 -13.36 6.82
N GLU A 27 -16.18 -12.21 6.16
CA GLU A 27 -17.12 -11.99 5.06
C GLU A 27 -16.42 -11.70 3.74
N ALA A 28 -15.09 -11.60 3.75
CA ALA A 28 -14.31 -11.34 2.55
C ALA A 28 -14.44 -12.55 1.60
N PRO A 29 -15.02 -12.39 0.39
CA PRO A 29 -15.13 -13.49 -0.54
C PRO A 29 -13.73 -13.98 -0.94
N GLU A 30 -13.61 -15.25 -1.34
CA GLU A 30 -12.30 -15.86 -1.66
C GLU A 30 -11.52 -15.15 -2.78
N TRP A 31 -12.21 -14.34 -3.60
CA TRP A 31 -11.61 -13.53 -4.65
C TRP A 31 -11.16 -12.13 -4.20
N ALA A 32 -11.55 -11.71 -2.99
CA ALA A 32 -11.21 -10.40 -2.47
C ALA A 32 -9.69 -10.27 -2.34
N SER A 33 -9.14 -9.18 -2.90
CA SER A 33 -7.71 -8.97 -2.98
C SER A 33 -7.34 -7.51 -2.84
N TRP A 34 -6.21 -7.26 -2.18
CA TRP A 34 -5.59 -5.95 -2.09
C TRP A 34 -4.54 -5.76 -3.16
N SER A 35 -4.49 -4.54 -3.71
CA SER A 35 -3.39 -4.16 -4.58
C SER A 35 -2.09 -4.01 -3.79
N HIS A 36 -0.95 -4.24 -4.46
CA HIS A 36 0.39 -3.99 -3.91
C HIS A 36 0.53 -2.59 -3.30
N ARG A 37 -0.11 -1.58 -3.92
CA ARG A 37 -0.12 -0.21 -3.41
C ARG A 37 -0.89 -0.12 -2.09
N ARG A 38 -2.05 -0.78 -1.96
CA ARG A 38 -2.82 -0.77 -0.71
C ARG A 38 -2.07 -1.47 0.43
N LEU A 39 -1.37 -2.57 0.17
CA LEU A 39 -0.51 -3.18 1.17
C LEU A 39 0.56 -2.22 1.68
N ARG A 40 1.24 -1.52 0.75
CA ARG A 40 2.31 -0.58 1.11
C ARG A 40 1.84 0.66 1.86
N VAL A 41 0.76 1.29 1.37
CA VAL A 41 0.31 2.60 1.86
C VAL A 41 -0.70 2.46 2.99
N GLY A 42 -1.64 1.52 2.88
CA GLY A 42 -2.70 1.33 3.87
C GLY A 42 -2.31 0.42 5.02
N ARG A 43 -1.46 -0.59 4.78
CA ARG A 43 -1.10 -1.60 5.79
C ARG A 43 0.37 -1.56 6.24
N GLY A 44 1.16 -0.64 5.68
CA GLY A 44 2.57 -0.45 6.06
C GLY A 44 3.52 -1.56 5.62
N TRP A 45 3.13 -2.41 4.67
CA TRP A 45 4.01 -3.43 4.13
C TRP A 45 5.18 -2.82 3.34
N THR A 46 6.35 -3.44 3.41
CA THR A 46 7.50 -3.09 2.56
C THR A 46 7.64 -4.09 1.43
N ASP A 47 8.31 -3.72 0.33
CA ASP A 47 8.52 -4.65 -0.80
C ASP A 47 9.27 -5.93 -0.36
N ALA A 48 10.17 -5.81 0.63
CA ALA A 48 10.87 -6.95 1.21
C ALA A 48 9.89 -7.89 1.96
N LEU A 49 9.02 -7.33 2.82
CA LEU A 49 8.01 -8.15 3.52
C LEU A 49 7.04 -8.83 2.53
N ILE A 50 6.62 -8.11 1.48
CA ILE A 50 5.76 -8.69 0.44
C ILE A 50 6.47 -9.84 -0.24
N ARG A 51 7.73 -9.68 -0.65
CA ARG A 51 8.51 -10.76 -1.28
C ARG A 51 8.71 -11.94 -0.33
N ASP A 52 9.09 -11.68 0.92
CA ASP A 52 9.54 -12.71 1.86
C ASP A 52 8.37 -13.52 2.44
N PHE A 53 7.18 -12.92 2.58
CA PHE A 53 6.01 -13.61 3.14
C PHE A 53 4.89 -13.89 2.13
N LEU A 54 4.71 -13.04 1.12
CA LEU A 54 3.67 -13.18 0.10
C LEU A 54 4.21 -13.54 -1.28
N GLY A 55 5.53 -13.58 -1.51
CA GLY A 55 6.11 -14.03 -2.78
C GLY A 55 5.40 -13.46 -4.03
N GLU A 56 4.92 -14.37 -4.87
CA GLU A 56 4.18 -14.03 -6.09
C GLU A 56 2.75 -13.52 -5.82
N PRO A 57 2.27 -12.56 -6.63
CA PRO A 57 0.90 -12.09 -6.54
C PRO A 57 -0.09 -13.17 -6.97
N ASP A 58 -1.22 -13.26 -6.28
CA ASP A 58 -2.26 -14.23 -6.61
C ASP A 58 -2.95 -13.89 -7.93
N ARG A 59 -3.04 -12.59 -8.26
CA ARG A 59 -3.61 -12.11 -9.52
C ARG A 59 -2.89 -10.87 -10.03
N LEU A 60 -2.92 -10.71 -11.35
CA LEU A 60 -2.58 -9.47 -12.04
C LEU A 60 -3.90 -8.78 -12.42
N GLY A 61 -4.02 -7.49 -12.11
CA GLY A 61 -5.18 -6.68 -12.46
C GLY A 61 -4.77 -5.39 -13.17
N VAL A 62 -5.72 -4.65 -13.71
CA VAL A 62 -5.43 -3.36 -14.37
C VAL A 62 -5.16 -2.28 -13.33
N ASN A 63 -4.08 -1.51 -13.51
CA ASN A 63 -3.83 -0.33 -12.68
C ASN A 63 -4.74 0.82 -13.13
N VAL A 64 -5.59 1.30 -12.21
CA VAL A 64 -6.57 2.36 -12.47
C VAL A 64 -5.91 3.67 -12.94
N PHE A 65 -4.73 3.98 -12.42
CA PHE A 65 -4.00 5.22 -12.75
C PHE A 65 -3.18 5.12 -14.04
N ASN A 66 -2.84 3.90 -14.46
CA ASN A 66 -2.09 3.67 -15.68
C ASN A 66 -2.43 2.31 -16.26
N ARG A 67 -3.38 2.28 -17.20
CA ARG A 67 -3.88 1.04 -17.82
C ARG A 67 -2.80 0.22 -18.55
N ARG A 68 -1.65 0.81 -18.88
CA ARG A 68 -0.50 0.12 -19.51
C ARG A 68 0.37 -0.63 -18.50
N LYS A 69 0.12 -0.47 -17.20
CA LYS A 69 0.86 -1.15 -16.13
C LYS A 69 -0.07 -2.12 -15.41
N GLU A 70 0.44 -3.33 -15.17
CA GLU A 70 -0.25 -4.31 -14.35
C GLU A 70 -0.13 -3.94 -12.86
N SER A 71 -1.21 -4.18 -12.14
CA SER A 71 -1.30 -4.08 -10.69
C SER A 71 -1.25 -5.48 -10.10
N ARG A 72 -0.25 -5.73 -9.25
CA ARG A 72 -0.13 -6.97 -8.49
C ARG A 72 -1.20 -6.99 -7.40
N ARG A 73 -1.93 -8.09 -7.27
CA ARG A 73 -2.99 -8.27 -6.27
C ARG A 73 -2.73 -9.49 -5.41
N TYR A 74 -3.02 -9.35 -4.12
CA TYR A 74 -2.81 -10.37 -3.10
C TYR A 74 -4.12 -10.64 -2.37
N LEU A 75 -4.49 -11.91 -2.20
CA LEU A 75 -5.73 -12.33 -1.57
C LEU A 75 -5.77 -11.90 -0.11
N ILE A 76 -6.90 -11.33 0.32
CA ILE A 76 -7.06 -10.77 1.67
C ILE A 76 -6.79 -11.84 2.73
N HIS A 77 -7.42 -13.01 2.61
CA HIS A 77 -7.26 -14.10 3.58
C HIS A 77 -5.80 -14.53 3.73
N ARG A 78 -5.04 -14.56 2.63
CA ARG A 78 -3.62 -14.93 2.63
C ARG A 78 -2.78 -13.89 3.35
N VAL A 79 -3.04 -12.61 3.10
CA VAL A 79 -2.37 -11.50 3.80
C VAL A 79 -2.67 -11.57 5.29
N LEU A 80 -3.93 -11.72 5.68
CA LEU A 80 -4.35 -11.79 7.08
C LEU A 80 -3.78 -13.01 7.81
N ALA A 81 -3.75 -14.17 7.14
CA ALA A 81 -3.13 -15.38 7.68
C ALA A 81 -1.63 -15.16 7.98
N VAL A 82 -0.93 -14.43 7.11
CA VAL A 82 0.46 -14.04 7.35
C VAL A 82 0.58 -13.05 8.51
N GLU A 83 -0.26 -12.01 8.56
CA GLU A 83 -0.24 -11.00 9.63
C GLU A 83 -0.51 -11.59 11.02
N ALA A 84 -1.25 -12.69 11.08
CA ALA A 84 -1.50 -13.44 12.31
C ALA A 84 -0.25 -14.20 12.82
N THR A 85 0.79 -14.38 12.00
CA THR A 85 1.99 -15.12 12.41
C THR A 85 2.94 -14.28 13.27
N PRO A 86 3.57 -14.88 14.30
CA PRO A 86 4.60 -14.20 15.10
C PRO A 86 5.80 -13.72 14.27
N GLN A 87 6.20 -14.52 13.27
CA GLN A 87 7.34 -14.22 12.39
C GLN A 87 7.11 -12.94 11.58
N TRP A 88 5.89 -12.76 11.06
CA TRP A 88 5.53 -11.52 10.37
C TRP A 88 5.58 -10.33 11.31
N ARG A 89 5.00 -10.44 12.52
CA ARG A 89 4.97 -9.34 13.49
C ARG A 89 6.38 -8.87 13.85
N GLU A 90 7.30 -9.80 14.10
CA GLU A 90 8.71 -9.46 14.36
C GLU A 90 9.38 -8.78 13.16
N ALA A 91 9.16 -9.31 11.96
CA ALA A 91 9.73 -8.75 10.74
C ALA A 91 9.16 -7.35 10.43
N TYR A 92 7.86 -7.16 10.65
CA TYR A 92 7.15 -5.90 10.52
C TYR A 92 7.71 -4.83 11.45
N GLU A 93 7.85 -5.14 12.75
CA GLU A 93 8.43 -4.23 13.73
C GLU A 93 9.87 -3.82 13.36
N LYS A 94 10.69 -4.78 12.92
CA LYS A 94 12.05 -4.51 12.45
C LYS A 94 12.05 -3.61 11.20
N ALA A 95 11.18 -3.88 10.23
CA ALA A 95 11.07 -3.10 9.01
C ALA A 95 10.57 -1.67 9.28
N ARG A 96 9.59 -1.50 10.18
CA ARG A 96 9.07 -0.19 10.58
C ARG A 96 10.17 0.69 11.18
N LYS A 97 10.91 0.15 12.16
CA LYS A 97 12.04 0.86 12.81
C LYS A 97 13.10 1.30 11.80
N ARG A 98 13.43 0.43 10.83
CA ARG A 98 14.39 0.77 9.75
C ARG A 98 13.85 1.87 8.84
N SER A 99 12.58 1.81 8.46
CA SER A 99 11.96 2.84 7.61
C SER A 99 11.94 4.21 8.30
N GLU A 100 11.63 4.26 9.59
CA GLU A 100 11.68 5.50 10.37
C GLU A 100 13.09 6.07 10.46
N ALA A 101 14.10 5.23 10.74
CA ALA A 101 15.49 5.65 10.77
C ALA A 101 15.96 6.19 9.41
N ALA A 102 15.56 5.55 8.30
CA ALA A 102 15.87 6.02 6.96
C ALA A 102 15.22 7.38 6.66
N LYS A 103 13.94 7.57 7.05
CA LYS A 103 13.24 8.87 6.89
C LYS A 103 13.94 9.98 7.67
N ARG A 104 14.39 9.71 8.90
CA ARG A 104 15.15 10.68 9.71
C ARG A 104 16.47 11.07 9.05
N ARG A 105 17.25 10.08 8.58
CA ARG A 105 18.52 10.35 7.88
C ARG A 105 18.32 11.17 6.59
N VAL A 106 17.27 10.87 5.83
CA VAL A 106 16.92 11.66 4.63
C VAL A 106 16.52 13.08 5.02
N ALA A 107 15.81 13.29 6.14
CA ALA A 107 15.51 14.64 6.62
C ALA A 107 16.77 15.39 7.09
N GLU A 108 17.72 14.70 7.74
CA GLU A 108 18.98 15.27 8.22
C GLU A 108 19.96 15.61 7.08
N HIS A 109 20.07 14.76 6.05
CA HIS A 109 20.96 14.96 4.89
C HIS A 109 20.26 15.61 3.69
N GLY A 110 18.94 15.75 3.72
CA GLY A 110 18.11 16.35 2.66
C GLY A 110 18.14 17.86 2.63
N GLN A 111 18.97 18.51 3.47
CA GLN A 111 19.31 19.91 3.30
C GLN A 111 20.19 20.01 2.04
N LYS A 112 19.53 20.29 0.91
CA LYS A 112 20.18 20.60 -0.36
C LYS A 112 21.28 21.64 -0.07
N PRO A 113 22.54 21.44 -0.51
CA PRO A 113 23.56 22.47 -0.33
C PRO A 113 23.03 23.78 -0.94
N PRO A 114 23.31 24.94 -0.31
CA PRO A 114 22.82 26.22 -0.82
C PRO A 114 23.25 26.35 -2.29
N PRO A 115 22.35 26.82 -3.18
CA PRO A 115 22.68 26.94 -4.60
C PRO A 115 23.88 27.90 -4.74
N GLY A 116 25.03 27.39 -5.19
CA GLY A 116 26.20 28.24 -5.45
C GLY A 116 27.58 27.65 -5.23
N ARG A 117 27.75 26.41 -4.74
CA ARG A 117 29.09 25.83 -4.53
C ARG A 117 29.28 24.52 -5.29
N TRP A 118 29.40 24.61 -6.60
CA TRP A 118 30.04 23.55 -7.38
C TRP A 118 31.56 23.76 -7.31
N PRO A 119 32.36 22.75 -6.94
CA PRO A 119 33.81 22.87 -7.02
C PRO A 119 34.18 23.06 -8.50
N GLN A 120 34.85 24.17 -8.80
CA GLN A 120 35.45 24.38 -10.12
C GLN A 120 36.63 23.42 -10.25
N PRO A 121 36.77 22.67 -11.36
CA PRO A 121 38.01 21.96 -11.63
C PRO A 121 39.16 22.96 -11.81
N GLU A 122 40.32 22.64 -11.23
CA GLU A 122 41.55 23.44 -11.26
C GLU A 122 42.17 23.53 -12.66
#